data_AF-A0A9R0QRC1-F1
#
_entry.id   AF-A0A9R0QRC1-F1
#
_cell.length_a   1.000
_cell.length_b   1.000
_cell.length_c   1.000
_cell.angle_alpha   90.00
_cell.angle_beta   90.00
_cell.angle_gamma   90.00
#
_symmetry.space_group_name_H-M   'P 1'
#
loop_
_entity.id
_entity.type
_entity.pdbx_description
1 polymer ?
#
loop_
_entity_poly.entity_id
_entity_poly.type
_entity_poly.pdbx_seq_one_letter_code
_entity_poly.pdbx_strand_id
1 'polypeptide(L)'
;MENVQYAEELVREFLVFRGFTNTLQAYEAELSTEIGRNFEVDKILDLVFSVYIPKYQLDRLLSIFSFLKQCFTSPADTVLYTALLKLEQSVLRYYVVNALKSGRQEKVVEFFSASGSYLMQKREDWIAWFAIPYIKNPSLDPQFRMYFSKEWSDTLVLSFRNFLSGIFNVSTNPSSFED
;
A
#
# COMPACT_ATOMS: atom_id res chain seq x y z
N MET A 1 -0.54 -18.20 -4.56
CA MET A 1 -1.78 -18.78 -4.02
C MET A 1 -1.51 -19.77 -2.89
N GLU A 2 -0.49 -20.64 -2.96
CA GLU A 2 -0.15 -21.57 -1.86
C GLU A 2 0.22 -20.87 -0.53
N ASN A 3 0.95 -19.74 -0.56
CA ASN A 3 1.47 -19.13 0.68
C ASN A 3 0.40 -18.55 1.63
N VAL A 4 -0.73 -18.03 1.11
CA VAL A 4 -1.77 -17.40 1.96
C VAL A 4 -2.69 -18.47 2.54
N GLN A 5 -3.15 -19.42 1.71
CA GLN A 5 -3.94 -20.56 2.19
C GLN A 5 -3.15 -21.42 3.18
N TYR A 6 -1.86 -21.64 2.91
CA TYR A 6 -0.97 -22.32 3.84
C TYR A 6 -0.78 -21.55 5.16
N ALA A 7 -0.66 -20.21 5.10
CA ALA A 7 -0.62 -19.41 6.32
C ALA A 7 -1.94 -19.48 7.11
N GLU A 8 -3.08 -19.45 6.43
CA GLU A 8 -4.39 -19.61 7.06
C GLU A 8 -4.57 -21.01 7.70
N GLU A 9 -4.08 -22.06 7.03
CA GLU A 9 -4.04 -23.43 7.57
C GLU A 9 -3.12 -23.52 8.79
N LEU A 10 -1.92 -22.95 8.74
CA LEU A 10 -1.01 -22.92 9.88
C LEU A 10 -1.63 -22.18 11.08
N VAL A 11 -2.33 -21.08 10.85
CA VAL A 11 -3.07 -20.37 11.91
C VAL A 11 -4.17 -21.26 12.47
N ARG A 12 -4.96 -21.93 11.61
CA ARG A 12 -6.00 -22.87 12.01
C ARG A 12 -5.43 -24.00 12.87
N GLU A 13 -4.37 -24.66 12.41
CA GLU A 13 -3.68 -25.73 13.12
C GLU A 13 -3.13 -25.25 14.47
N PHE A 14 -2.54 -24.06 14.51
CA PHE A 14 -2.04 -23.47 15.76
C PHE A 14 -3.16 -23.23 16.77
N LEU A 15 -4.29 -22.66 16.34
CA LEU A 15 -5.44 -22.42 17.21
C LEU A 15 -6.03 -23.73 17.74
N VAL A 16 -6.12 -24.77 16.89
CA VAL A 16 -6.55 -26.12 17.31
C VAL A 16 -5.57 -26.70 18.34
N PHE A 17 -4.27 -26.68 18.05
CA PHE A 17 -3.24 -27.27 18.91
C PHE A 17 -3.19 -26.61 20.30
N ARG A 18 -3.47 -25.32 20.40
CA ARG A 18 -3.51 -24.58 21.67
C ARG A 18 -4.86 -24.63 22.38
N GLY A 19 -5.89 -25.22 21.77
CA GLY A 19 -7.24 -25.33 22.33
C GLY A 19 -8.02 -24.02 22.30
N PHE A 20 -7.69 -23.09 21.41
CA PHE A 20 -8.37 -21.79 21.27
C PHE A 20 -9.65 -21.90 20.44
N THR A 21 -10.58 -22.77 20.84
CA THR A 21 -11.77 -23.13 20.05
C THR A 21 -12.69 -21.94 19.75
N ASN A 22 -12.85 -21.01 20.71
CA ASN A 22 -13.65 -19.80 20.49
C ASN A 22 -12.99 -18.84 19.49
N THR A 23 -11.66 -18.69 19.55
CA THR A 23 -10.90 -17.88 18.60
C THR A 23 -10.93 -18.49 17.21
N LEU A 24 -10.82 -19.82 17.12
CA LEU A 24 -10.93 -20.56 15.86
C LEU A 24 -12.31 -20.33 15.21
N GLN A 25 -13.38 -20.45 15.98
CA GLN A 25 -14.73 -20.23 15.47
C GLN A 25 -14.94 -18.79 14.98
N ALA A 26 -14.44 -17.80 15.73
CA ALA A 26 -14.50 -16.40 15.31
C ALA A 26 -13.68 -16.16 14.03
N TYR A 27 -12.46 -16.70 13.98
CA TYR A 27 -11.57 -16.61 12.81
C TYR A 27 -12.21 -17.21 11.55
N GLU A 28 -12.79 -18.41 11.64
CA GLU A 28 -13.45 -19.07 10.51
C GLU A 28 -14.73 -18.33 10.08
N ALA A 29 -15.50 -17.81 11.03
CA ALA A 29 -16.68 -17.00 10.74
C ALA A 29 -16.30 -15.72 9.99
N GLU A 30 -15.27 -15.00 10.44
CA GLU A 30 -14.80 -13.77 9.79
C GLU A 30 -14.24 -14.04 8.38
N LEU A 31 -13.40 -15.08 8.22
CA LEU A 31 -12.84 -15.50 6.92
C LEU A 31 -13.92 -15.85 5.90
N SER A 32 -15.04 -16.44 6.35
CA SER A 32 -16.12 -16.87 5.45
C SER A 32 -16.90 -15.72 4.81
N THR A 33 -16.72 -14.48 5.28
CA THR A 33 -17.50 -13.32 4.82
C THR A 33 -16.74 -12.47 3.81
N GLU A 34 -17.41 -12.08 2.71
CA GLU A 34 -16.89 -11.05 1.79
C GLU A 34 -16.75 -9.69 2.48
N ILE A 35 -17.59 -9.43 3.49
CA ILE A 35 -17.52 -8.22 4.32
C ILE A 35 -16.21 -8.16 5.09
N GLY A 36 -15.73 -9.29 5.65
CA GLY A 36 -14.44 -9.37 6.33
C GLY A 36 -13.28 -8.97 5.41
N ARG A 37 -13.28 -9.45 4.16
CA ARG A 37 -12.27 -9.10 3.15
C ARG A 37 -12.27 -7.62 2.78
N ASN A 38 -13.44 -7.04 2.53
CA ASN A 38 -13.55 -5.60 2.26
C ASN A 38 -13.14 -4.76 3.49
N PHE A 39 -13.46 -5.23 4.69
CA PHE A 39 -13.07 -4.58 5.94
C PHE A 39 -11.55 -4.60 6.17
N GLU A 40 -10.84 -5.64 5.71
CA GLU A 40 -9.37 -5.65 5.71
C GLU A 40 -8.79 -4.60 4.76
N VAL A 41 -9.37 -4.43 3.57
CA VAL A 41 -8.98 -3.36 2.63
C VAL A 41 -9.14 -1.98 3.29
N ASP A 42 -10.27 -1.74 3.95
CA ASP A 42 -10.54 -0.50 4.67
C ASP A 42 -9.51 -0.23 5.77
N LYS A 43 -9.15 -1.25 6.57
CA LYS A 43 -8.12 -1.12 7.60
C LYS A 43 -6.76 -0.74 7.02
N ILE A 44 -6.36 -1.34 5.90
CA ILE A 44 -5.08 -1.01 5.25
C ILE A 44 -5.11 0.43 4.72
N LEU A 45 -6.23 0.85 4.12
CA LEU A 45 -6.42 2.24 3.69
C LEU A 45 -6.29 3.23 4.85
N ASP A 46 -6.97 2.96 5.96
CA ASP A 46 -6.91 3.80 7.16
C ASP A 46 -5.49 3.84 7.74
N LEU A 47 -4.80 2.70 7.82
CA LEU A 47 -3.40 2.66 8.24
C LEU A 47 -2.52 3.52 7.33
N VAL A 48 -2.65 3.42 6.02
CA VAL A 48 -1.80 4.15 5.06
C VAL A 48 -2.12 5.66 5.09
N PHE A 49 -3.37 6.03 4.84
CA PHE A 49 -3.77 7.42 4.58
C PHE A 49 -4.15 8.20 5.84
N SER A 50 -4.58 7.55 6.91
CA SER A 50 -5.00 8.21 8.15
C SER A 50 -3.97 8.09 9.28
N VAL A 51 -3.04 7.12 9.21
CA VAL A 51 -2.02 6.92 10.25
C VAL A 51 -0.60 7.16 9.73
N TYR A 52 -0.12 6.38 8.76
CA TYR A 52 1.29 6.36 8.40
C TYR A 52 1.72 7.63 7.68
N ILE A 53 0.92 8.11 6.73
CA ILE A 53 1.22 9.35 6.01
C ILE A 53 1.08 10.60 6.93
N PRO A 54 -0.04 10.81 7.65
CA PRO A 54 -0.19 12.01 8.48
C PRO A 54 0.79 12.06 9.66
N LYS A 55 1.21 10.90 10.20
CA LYS A 55 2.16 10.80 11.32
C LYS A 55 3.61 10.59 10.87
N TYR A 56 3.90 10.71 9.57
CA TYR A 56 5.25 10.61 9.01
C TYR A 56 5.99 9.30 9.35
N GLN A 57 5.26 8.18 9.35
CA GLN A 57 5.79 6.84 9.67
C GLN A 57 6.27 6.13 8.40
N LEU A 58 7.33 6.66 7.78
CA LEU A 58 7.86 6.18 6.51
C LEU A 58 8.23 4.69 6.54
N ASP A 59 8.90 4.21 7.59
CA ASP A 59 9.31 2.80 7.69
C ASP A 59 8.12 1.84 7.65
N ARG A 60 7.02 2.21 8.32
CA ARG A 60 5.79 1.40 8.33
C ARG A 60 5.09 1.41 6.97
N LEU A 61 5.10 2.56 6.30
CA LEU A 61 4.58 2.69 4.94
C LEU A 61 5.37 1.82 3.96
N LEU A 62 6.70 1.90 3.98
CA LEU A 62 7.58 1.08 3.14
C LEU A 62 7.42 -0.42 3.46
N SER A 63 7.20 -0.78 4.72
CA SER A 63 6.96 -2.16 5.14
C SER A 63 5.69 -2.74 4.51
N ILE A 64 4.59 -1.96 4.40
CA ILE A 64 3.39 -2.41 3.69
C ILE A 64 3.70 -2.71 2.23
N PHE A 65 4.38 -1.81 1.52
CA PHE A 65 4.71 -2.03 0.12
C PHE A 65 5.68 -3.20 -0.07
N SER A 66 6.65 -3.35 0.84
CA SER A 66 7.56 -4.50 0.85
C SER A 66 6.79 -5.81 0.98
N PHE A 67 5.87 -5.88 1.93
CA PHE A 67 4.99 -7.03 2.13
C PHE A 67 4.14 -7.32 0.88
N LEU A 68 3.46 -6.31 0.33
CA LEU A 68 2.65 -6.48 -0.88
C LEU A 68 3.48 -6.96 -2.08
N LYS A 69 4.73 -6.49 -2.22
CA LYS A 69 5.65 -6.97 -3.27
C LYS A 69 6.00 -8.45 -3.09
N GLN A 70 6.14 -8.92 -1.86
CA GLN A 70 6.44 -10.32 -1.55
C GLN A 70 5.25 -11.26 -1.87
N CYS A 71 4.04 -10.75 -1.96
CA CYS A 71 2.87 -11.55 -2.35
C CYS A 71 2.91 -12.01 -3.83
N PHE A 72 3.71 -11.36 -4.67
CA PHE A 72 3.81 -11.64 -6.10
C PHE A 72 5.09 -12.44 -6.40
N THR A 73 4.96 -13.76 -6.45
CA THR A 73 6.09 -14.69 -6.65
C THR A 73 6.07 -15.36 -8.01
N SER A 74 4.98 -15.24 -8.77
CA SER A 74 4.81 -15.88 -10.08
C SER A 74 5.04 -14.90 -11.24
N PRO A 75 5.59 -15.35 -12.39
CA PRO A 75 5.63 -14.53 -13.59
C PRO A 75 4.25 -14.02 -14.05
N ALA A 76 3.17 -14.73 -13.75
CA ALA A 76 1.80 -14.32 -14.06
C ALA A 76 1.40 -13.01 -13.33
N ASP A 77 2.06 -12.70 -12.21
CA ASP A 77 1.78 -11.53 -11.40
C ASP A 77 2.38 -10.23 -11.94
N THR A 78 3.18 -10.30 -13.01
CA THR A 78 3.97 -9.17 -13.53
C THR A 78 3.14 -7.90 -13.75
N VAL A 79 1.90 -8.04 -14.23
CA VAL A 79 0.99 -6.89 -14.46
C VAL A 79 0.58 -6.24 -13.13
N LEU A 80 0.16 -7.04 -12.15
CA LEU A 80 -0.23 -6.56 -10.81
C LEU A 80 0.98 -5.99 -10.06
N TYR A 81 2.14 -6.63 -10.17
CA TYR A 81 3.39 -6.13 -9.59
C TYR A 81 3.76 -4.76 -10.17
N THR A 82 3.64 -4.58 -11.49
CA THR A 82 3.89 -3.29 -12.14
C THR A 82 2.90 -2.22 -11.69
N ALA A 83 1.62 -2.57 -11.53
CA ALA A 83 0.60 -1.67 -10.98
C ALA A 83 0.92 -1.28 -9.52
N LEU A 84 1.36 -2.22 -8.68
CA LEU A 84 1.80 -1.96 -7.32
C LEU A 84 2.95 -0.95 -7.28
N LEU A 85 3.96 -1.11 -8.15
CA LEU A 85 5.09 -0.18 -8.18
C LEU A 85 4.68 1.25 -8.56
N LYS A 86 3.69 1.42 -9.44
CA LYS A 86 3.14 2.74 -9.79
C LYS A 86 2.32 3.35 -8.65
N LEU A 87 1.55 2.52 -7.95
CA LEU A 87 0.82 2.94 -6.74
C LEU A 87 1.78 3.32 -5.62
N GLU A 88 2.83 2.53 -5.37
CA GLU A 88 3.89 2.83 -4.41
C GLU A 88 4.47 4.21 -4.68
N GLN A 89 4.87 4.52 -5.91
CA GLN A 89 5.36 5.85 -6.26
C GLN A 89 4.34 6.95 -5.96
N SER A 90 3.07 6.73 -6.32
CA SER A 90 2.02 7.73 -6.13
C SER A 90 1.74 7.99 -4.65
N VAL A 91 1.75 6.95 -3.81
CA VAL A 91 1.59 7.06 -2.36
C VAL A 91 2.79 7.74 -1.72
N LEU A 92 4.01 7.46 -2.17
CA LEU A 92 5.21 8.16 -1.69
C LEU A 92 5.21 9.65 -2.11
N ARG A 93 4.73 9.97 -3.30
CA ARG A 93 4.50 11.36 -3.74
C ARG A 93 3.45 12.04 -2.88
N TYR A 94 2.38 11.33 -2.52
CA TYR A 94 1.34 11.83 -1.62
C TYR A 94 1.88 12.11 -0.22
N TYR A 95 2.76 11.24 0.29
CA TYR A 95 3.47 11.45 1.56
C TYR A 95 4.26 12.78 1.55
N VAL A 96 5.04 13.02 0.49
CA VAL A 96 5.82 14.26 0.33
C VAL A 96 4.90 15.48 0.26
N VAL A 97 3.83 15.42 -0.54
CA VAL A 97 2.86 16.52 -0.64
C VAL A 97 2.16 16.78 0.70
N ASN A 98 1.81 15.74 1.46
CA ASN A 98 1.21 15.88 2.79
C ASN A 98 2.14 16.62 3.75
N ALA A 99 3.43 16.27 3.75
CA ALA A 99 4.44 16.97 4.55
C ALA A 99 4.56 18.45 4.15
N LEU A 100 4.63 18.75 2.86
CA LEU A 100 4.70 20.13 2.34
C LEU A 100 3.45 20.94 2.71
N LYS A 101 2.25 20.39 2.51
CA LYS A 101 0.97 21.04 2.88
C LYS A 101 0.89 21.35 4.38
N SER A 102 1.52 20.51 5.20
CA SER A 102 1.56 20.67 6.66
C SER A 102 2.70 21.57 7.15
N GLY A 103 3.49 22.18 6.25
CA GLY A 103 4.66 22.98 6.60
C GLY A 103 5.82 22.16 7.19
N ARG A 104 5.80 20.83 7.04
CA ARG A 104 6.76 19.87 7.61
C ARG A 104 7.89 19.57 6.61
N GLN A 105 8.58 20.60 6.16
CA GLN A 105 9.65 20.47 5.16
C GLN A 105 10.79 19.56 5.63
N GLU A 106 11.08 19.53 6.94
CA GLU A 106 12.06 18.63 7.56
C GLU A 106 11.74 17.16 7.28
N LYS A 107 10.45 16.79 7.26
CA LYS A 107 10.00 15.42 6.96
C LYS A 107 10.17 15.05 5.50
N VAL A 108 10.16 16.03 4.59
CA VAL A 108 10.48 15.79 3.17
C VAL A 108 11.97 15.54 3.00
N VAL A 109 12.81 16.29 3.69
CA VAL A 109 14.27 16.06 3.66
C VAL A 109 14.60 14.69 4.26
N GLU A 110 14.04 14.35 5.42
CA GLU A 110 14.18 13.03 6.06
C GLU A 110 13.75 11.89 5.13
N PHE A 111 12.62 12.06 4.43
CA PHE A 111 12.14 11.11 3.43
C PHE A 111 13.18 10.85 2.32
N PHE A 112 13.75 11.90 1.73
CA PHE A 112 14.74 11.75 0.67
C PHE A 112 16.09 11.26 1.20
N SER A 113 16.45 11.57 2.44
CA SER A 113 17.64 10.99 3.08
C SER A 113 17.49 9.48 3.30
N ALA A 114 16.33 9.01 3.75
CA ALA A 114 16.08 7.60 4.01
C ALA A 114 15.85 6.77 2.73
N SER A 115 15.10 7.32 1.76
CA SER A 115 14.67 6.58 0.56
C SER A 115 15.46 6.94 -0.70
N GLY A 116 16.36 7.92 -0.64
CA GLY A 116 17.01 8.50 -1.83
C GLY A 116 17.73 7.48 -2.72
N SER A 117 18.46 6.52 -2.13
CA SER A 117 19.17 5.47 -2.88
C SER A 117 18.21 4.55 -3.65
N TYR A 118 17.10 4.17 -3.04
CA TYR A 118 16.04 3.38 -3.69
C TYR A 118 15.36 4.18 -4.81
N LEU A 119 15.02 5.44 -4.56
CA LEU A 119 14.36 6.32 -5.53
C LEU A 119 15.26 6.65 -6.73
N MET A 120 16.59 6.71 -6.53
CA MET A 120 17.57 6.93 -7.59
C MET A 120 17.61 5.79 -8.63
N GLN A 121 17.20 4.57 -8.26
CA GLN A 121 17.07 3.47 -9.22
C GLN A 121 15.92 3.71 -10.21
N LYS A 122 14.95 4.56 -9.85
CA LYS A 122 13.82 5.00 -10.67
C LYS A 122 13.96 6.48 -11.04
N ARG A 123 15.18 6.85 -11.47
CA ARG A 123 15.64 8.24 -11.62
C ARG A 123 14.67 9.13 -12.38
N GLU A 124 14.14 8.67 -13.51
CA GLU A 124 13.28 9.47 -14.39
C GLU A 124 12.01 9.96 -13.67
N ASP A 125 11.46 9.15 -12.76
CA ASP A 125 10.23 9.47 -12.03
C ASP A 125 10.44 10.45 -10.88
N TRP A 126 11.65 10.49 -10.31
CA TRP A 126 11.92 11.19 -9.05
C TRP A 126 12.88 12.37 -9.18
N ILE A 127 13.61 12.51 -10.28
CA ILE A 127 14.66 13.53 -10.41
C ILE A 127 14.18 14.95 -10.08
N ALA A 128 13.00 15.34 -10.58
CA ALA A 128 12.42 16.65 -10.28
C ALA A 128 11.92 16.76 -8.83
N TRP A 129 11.47 15.65 -8.25
CA TRP A 129 10.98 15.61 -6.87
C TRP A 129 12.07 15.88 -5.84
N PHE A 130 13.34 15.56 -6.12
CA PHE A 130 14.44 15.92 -5.22
C PHE A 130 14.62 17.44 -5.04
N ALA A 131 14.17 18.23 -6.01
CA ALA A 131 14.19 19.69 -5.93
C ALA A 131 12.97 20.26 -5.20
N ILE A 132 11.87 19.49 -5.05
CA ILE A 132 10.61 19.98 -4.50
C ILE A 132 10.71 20.66 -3.13
N PRO A 133 11.57 20.25 -2.17
CA PRO A 133 11.65 20.90 -0.86
C PRO A 133 12.19 22.34 -0.98
N TYR A 134 12.89 22.66 -2.05
CA TYR A 134 13.55 23.95 -2.25
C TYR A 134 12.73 24.90 -3.13
N ILE A 135 11.59 24.45 -3.65
CA ILE A 135 10.65 25.27 -4.42
C ILE A 135 9.75 26.03 -3.45
N LYS A 136 9.71 27.37 -3.56
CA LYS A 136 8.95 28.22 -2.63
C LYS A 136 7.46 27.89 -2.57
N ASN A 137 6.83 27.65 -3.72
CA ASN A 137 5.39 27.34 -3.83
C ASN A 137 5.16 26.18 -4.81
N PRO A 138 5.39 24.92 -4.40
CA PRO A 138 5.27 23.76 -5.29
C PRO A 138 3.84 23.57 -5.83
N SER A 139 2.81 24.04 -5.09
CA SER A 139 1.41 23.98 -5.56
C SER A 139 1.13 24.85 -6.79
N LEU A 140 1.94 25.88 -7.05
CA LEU A 140 1.80 26.75 -8.22
C LEU A 140 2.66 26.29 -9.39
N ASP A 141 3.66 25.45 -9.14
CA ASP A 141 4.56 24.92 -10.15
C ASP A 141 3.79 24.00 -11.13
N PRO A 142 3.86 24.23 -12.45
CA PRO A 142 3.15 23.41 -13.44
C PRO A 142 3.46 21.91 -13.33
N GLN A 143 4.65 21.54 -12.90
CA GLN A 143 5.07 20.15 -12.75
C GLN A 143 4.42 19.48 -11.53
N PHE A 144 4.20 20.23 -10.45
CA PHE A 144 3.75 19.67 -9.18
C PHE A 144 2.28 19.97 -8.84
N ARG A 145 1.69 21.02 -9.44
CA ARG A 145 0.34 21.51 -9.13
C ARG A 145 -0.72 20.41 -9.07
N MET A 146 -0.70 19.47 -10.01
CA MET A 146 -1.67 18.36 -10.04
C MET A 146 -1.67 17.53 -8.76
N TYR A 147 -0.51 17.32 -8.14
CA TYR A 147 -0.37 16.49 -6.93
C TYR A 147 -0.91 17.19 -5.68
N PHE A 148 -1.12 18.51 -5.73
CA PHE A 148 -1.73 19.27 -4.63
C PHE A 148 -3.26 19.30 -4.71
N SER A 149 -3.87 18.84 -5.80
CA SER A 149 -5.31 18.85 -5.99
C SER A 149 -6.00 17.73 -5.18
N LYS A 150 -7.29 17.94 -4.85
CA LYS A 150 -8.09 16.94 -4.16
C LYS A 150 -8.47 15.79 -5.08
N GLU A 151 -8.72 16.09 -6.35
CA GLU A 151 -9.06 15.11 -7.37
C GLU A 151 -7.96 14.06 -7.52
N TRP A 152 -6.69 14.50 -7.52
CA TRP A 152 -5.56 13.58 -7.58
C TRP A 152 -5.47 12.68 -6.34
N SER A 153 -5.66 13.24 -5.14
CA SER A 153 -5.64 12.45 -3.91
C SER A 153 -6.79 11.46 -3.83
N ASP A 154 -8.00 11.86 -4.20
CA ASP A 154 -9.18 10.99 -4.16
C ASP A 154 -9.02 9.86 -5.18
N THR A 155 -8.48 10.17 -6.37
CA THR A 155 -8.17 9.17 -7.40
C THR A 155 -7.12 8.17 -6.91
N LEU A 156 -6.08 8.64 -6.21
CA LEU A 156 -5.06 7.76 -5.63
C LEU A 156 -5.64 6.81 -4.59
N VAL A 157 -6.43 7.33 -3.64
CA VAL A 157 -7.07 6.51 -2.59
C VAL A 157 -7.98 5.45 -3.21
N LEU A 158 -8.79 5.84 -4.20
CA LEU A 158 -9.67 4.91 -4.92
C LEU A 158 -8.87 3.86 -5.71
N SER A 159 -7.78 4.25 -6.37
CA SER A 159 -6.93 3.32 -7.12
C SER A 159 -6.25 2.31 -6.20
N PHE A 160 -5.79 2.75 -5.03
CA PHE A 160 -5.18 1.88 -4.03
C PHE A 160 -6.21 0.91 -3.43
N ARG A 161 -7.42 1.40 -3.11
CA ARG A 161 -8.55 0.55 -2.70
C ARG A 161 -8.84 -0.53 -3.74
N ASN A 162 -9.03 -0.14 -5.00
CA ASN A 162 -9.38 -1.07 -6.08
C ASN A 162 -8.27 -2.09 -6.32
N PHE A 163 -7.02 -1.68 -6.19
CA PHE A 163 -5.88 -2.61 -6.28
C PHE A 163 -5.91 -3.63 -5.14
N LEU A 164 -6.09 -3.20 -3.89
CA LEU A 164 -6.20 -4.09 -2.73
C LEU A 164 -7.39 -5.04 -2.85
N SER A 165 -8.57 -4.54 -3.20
CA SER A 165 -9.74 -5.37 -3.46
C SER A 165 -9.48 -6.37 -4.58
N GLY A 166 -8.80 -5.97 -5.66
CA GLY A 166 -8.43 -6.85 -6.75
C GLY A 166 -7.52 -8.00 -6.29
N ILE A 167 -6.46 -7.71 -5.54
CA ILE A 167 -5.51 -8.75 -5.11
C ILE A 167 -6.14 -9.68 -4.08
N PHE A 168 -6.93 -9.17 -3.14
CA PHE A 168 -7.54 -10.01 -2.09
C PHE A 168 -8.75 -10.81 -2.61
N ASN A 169 -9.52 -10.28 -3.57
CA ASN A 169 -10.60 -11.04 -4.19
C ASN A 169 -10.09 -12.12 -5.15
N VAL A 170 -9.01 -11.84 -5.91
CA VAL A 170 -8.35 -12.85 -6.76
C VAL A 170 -7.68 -13.94 -5.91
N SER A 171 -7.17 -13.60 -4.73
CA SER A 171 -6.59 -14.57 -3.78
C SER A 171 -7.59 -15.63 -3.28
N THR A 172 -8.89 -15.41 -3.45
CA THR A 172 -9.96 -16.29 -2.93
C THR A 172 -10.70 -17.14 -3.97
N ASN A 173 -10.42 -16.99 -5.26
CA ASN A 173 -11.04 -17.82 -6.31
C ASN A 173 -9.99 -18.67 -7.07
N PRO A 174 -9.64 -19.88 -6.59
CA PRO A 174 -8.82 -20.82 -7.35
C PRO A 174 -9.59 -21.61 -8.42
N SER A 175 -10.94 -21.56 -8.44
CA SER A 175 -11.76 -22.51 -9.19
C SER A 175 -12.56 -21.85 -10.33
N SER A 176 -11.88 -21.45 -11.41
CA SER A 176 -12.55 -21.24 -12.71
C SER A 176 -11.63 -21.47 -13.93
N PHE A 177 -10.56 -22.27 -13.78
CA PHE A 177 -9.75 -22.72 -14.91
C PHE A 177 -9.66 -24.24 -14.95
N GLU A 178 -10.80 -24.91 -15.00
CA GLU A 178 -10.95 -26.23 -15.61
C GLU A 178 -12.31 -26.27 -16.31
N ASP A 179 -12.30 -26.01 -17.61
CA ASP A 179 -13.25 -26.50 -18.62
C ASP A 179 -12.47 -26.69 -19.93
#